data_AF-A0A6A1UMK4-F1
#
_entry.id   AF-A0A6A1UMK4-F1
#
_cell.length_a   1.000
_cell.length_b   1.000
_cell.length_c   1.000
_cell.angle_alpha   90.00
_cell.angle_beta   90.00
_cell.angle_gamma   90.00
#
_symmetry.space_group_name_H-M   'P 1'
#
loop_
_entity.id
_entity.type
_entity.pdbx_description
1 polymer ?
#
loop_
_entity_poly.entity_id
_entity_poly.type
_entity_poly.pdbx_seq_one_letter_code
_entity_poly.pdbx_strand_id
1 'polypeptide(L)'
;MSLTMSSRMSISPGVPSAQDESPLPSSPPPTTLPLRTIPGSYGWPLLGPISDRLDYFWFQGPEKFFRKRIEKYKSTVFRTNVPPSFPFFRNVNPNVVAVLDTKSFAHLFDMEIVEKRNVLVGDFVPSVKFTGDVRVCAYLDTSEPEHSKGLDITLDLEVGVSGEVIFLRVLKMVLLQRGKLKLNFPDLSLPFHA
;
A
#
# COMPACT_ATOMS: atom_id res chain seq x y z
N MET A 1 63.86 -52.78 -32.58
CA MET A 1 63.39 -52.59 -31.19
C MET A 1 63.65 -51.13 -30.87
N SER A 2 62.60 -50.33 -30.80
CA SER A 2 62.65 -48.88 -31.01
C SER A 2 62.16 -48.11 -29.80
N LEU A 3 62.92 -47.05 -29.52
CA LEU A 3 62.54 -45.79 -28.86
C LEU A 3 62.30 -45.78 -27.35
N THR A 4 63.26 -45.17 -26.65
CA THR A 4 63.00 -44.24 -25.55
C THR A 4 63.82 -42.97 -25.80
N MET A 5 63.16 -41.81 -25.76
CA MET A 5 63.77 -40.49 -25.58
C MET A 5 62.77 -39.61 -24.83
N SER A 6 63.27 -38.98 -23.79
CA SER A 6 62.56 -38.28 -22.72
C SER A 6 62.33 -36.81 -23.07
N SER A 7 61.21 -36.23 -22.66
CA SER A 7 61.03 -34.77 -22.60
C SER A 7 60.10 -34.39 -21.44
N ARG A 8 60.53 -33.40 -20.64
CA ARG A 8 59.86 -32.85 -19.44
C ARG A 8 58.57 -32.11 -19.81
N MET A 9 57.54 -32.18 -18.96
CA MET A 9 56.58 -31.06 -18.77
C MET A 9 56.11 -30.92 -17.32
N SER A 10 55.85 -29.67 -16.98
CA SER A 10 55.53 -29.06 -15.69
C SER A 10 54.23 -29.58 -15.06
N ILE A 11 54.26 -29.85 -13.76
CA ILE A 11 53.11 -30.28 -12.94
C ILE A 11 52.48 -29.02 -12.33
N SER A 12 51.23 -28.72 -12.70
CA SER A 12 50.38 -27.73 -12.05
C SER A 12 49.22 -28.48 -11.37
N PRO A 13 48.99 -28.38 -10.05
CA PRO A 13 47.91 -29.09 -9.40
C PRO A 13 46.59 -28.30 -9.55
N GLY A 14 45.63 -28.88 -10.27
CA GLY A 14 44.24 -28.42 -10.28
C GLY A 14 43.50 -28.87 -9.02
N VAL A 15 42.77 -27.95 -8.39
CA VAL A 15 41.83 -28.24 -7.30
C VAL A 15 40.40 -28.03 -7.84
N PRO A 16 39.47 -28.98 -7.64
CA PRO A 16 38.07 -28.83 -7.99
C PRO A 16 37.30 -28.21 -6.82
N SER A 17 36.38 -27.27 -7.07
CA SER A 17 35.30 -27.00 -6.13
C SER A 17 34.06 -26.52 -6.88
N ALA A 18 33.07 -27.39 -6.89
CA ALA A 18 31.70 -27.08 -7.29
C ALA A 18 31.16 -25.94 -6.43
N GLN A 19 30.63 -24.90 -7.06
CA GLN A 19 29.73 -23.96 -6.42
C GLN A 19 28.32 -24.30 -6.88
N ASP A 20 27.52 -24.67 -5.89
CA ASP A 20 26.11 -24.97 -5.92
C ASP A 20 25.36 -23.67 -6.26
N GLU A 21 25.01 -23.48 -7.55
CA GLU A 21 24.25 -22.33 -8.01
C GLU A 21 22.76 -22.66 -7.83
N SER A 22 22.22 -22.28 -6.66
CA SER A 22 20.79 -22.40 -6.37
C SER A 22 19.99 -21.59 -7.41
N PRO A 23 19.03 -22.18 -8.14
CA PRO A 23 18.30 -21.45 -9.17
C PRO A 23 17.44 -20.37 -8.50
N LEU A 24 17.67 -19.11 -8.90
CA LEU A 24 16.74 -18.02 -8.65
C LEU A 24 15.30 -18.47 -8.98
N PRO A 25 14.28 -18.06 -8.21
CA PRO A 25 12.90 -18.38 -8.53
C PRO A 25 12.61 -17.85 -9.93
N SER A 26 12.43 -18.76 -10.89
CA SER A 26 12.03 -18.44 -12.24
C SER A 26 10.72 -17.66 -12.16
N SER A 27 10.75 -16.39 -12.57
CA SER A 27 9.55 -15.60 -12.76
C SER A 27 8.54 -16.42 -13.57
N PRO A 28 7.30 -16.59 -13.10
CA PRO A 28 6.32 -17.38 -13.82
C PRO A 28 6.17 -16.82 -15.24
N PRO A 29 6.05 -17.68 -16.27
CA PRO A 29 5.93 -17.23 -17.65
C PRO A 29 4.77 -16.24 -17.76
N PRO A 30 4.93 -15.14 -18.52
CA PRO A 30 3.91 -14.12 -18.65
C PRO A 30 2.63 -14.79 -19.14
N THR A 31 1.62 -14.82 -18.28
CA THR A 31 0.28 -15.24 -18.69
C THR A 31 -0.24 -14.17 -19.63
N THR A 32 -0.13 -14.42 -20.94
CA THR A 32 -0.55 -13.45 -21.96
C THR A 32 -2.07 -13.36 -21.96
N LEU A 33 -2.60 -12.41 -21.18
CA LEU A 33 -4.00 -12.04 -21.20
C LEU A 33 -4.28 -11.25 -22.49
N PRO A 34 -5.48 -11.40 -23.09
CA PRO A 34 -5.85 -10.61 -24.25
C PRO A 34 -5.91 -9.12 -23.88
N LEU A 35 -5.23 -8.27 -24.66
CA LEU A 35 -5.31 -6.83 -24.50
C LEU A 35 -6.73 -6.36 -24.81
N ARG A 36 -7.34 -5.62 -23.88
CA ARG A 36 -8.70 -5.04 -24.04
C ARG A 36 -8.67 -3.56 -23.72
N THR A 37 -9.45 -2.78 -24.45
CA THR A 37 -9.69 -1.37 -24.11
C THR A 37 -10.50 -1.29 -22.81
N ILE A 38 -10.12 -0.39 -21.91
CA ILE A 38 -10.83 -0.18 -20.64
C ILE A 38 -12.25 0.36 -20.96
N PRO A 39 -13.31 -0.37 -20.61
CA PRO A 39 -14.68 0.05 -20.90
C PRO A 39 -15.11 1.21 -20.00
N GLY A 40 -16.22 1.86 -20.35
CA GLY A 40 -16.79 2.99 -19.62
C GLY A 40 -16.41 4.36 -20.19
N SER A 41 -17.07 5.40 -19.67
CA SER A 41 -16.91 6.79 -20.11
C SER A 41 -17.19 7.73 -18.95
N TYR A 42 -16.72 8.97 -19.04
CA TYR A 42 -16.97 10.01 -18.04
C TYR A 42 -18.28 10.78 -18.27
N GLY A 43 -19.01 10.47 -19.34
CA GLY A 43 -20.25 11.15 -19.72
C GLY A 43 -19.99 12.55 -20.30
N TRP A 44 -21.04 13.36 -20.36
CA TRP A 44 -20.94 14.75 -20.79
C TRP A 44 -20.19 15.59 -19.75
N PRO A 45 -19.38 16.58 -20.17
CA PRO A 45 -18.72 17.49 -19.24
C PRO A 45 -19.73 18.06 -18.25
N LEU A 46 -19.36 18.10 -16.97
CA LEU A 46 -20.19 18.54 -15.84
C LEU A 46 -21.38 17.63 -15.49
N LEU A 47 -22.22 17.25 -16.45
CA LEU A 47 -23.43 16.45 -16.21
C LEU A 47 -23.11 15.00 -15.82
N GLY A 48 -22.12 14.37 -16.44
CA GLY A 48 -21.69 13.02 -16.12
C GLY A 48 -21.27 12.87 -14.66
N PRO A 49 -20.29 13.67 -14.18
CA PRO A 49 -19.88 13.64 -12.78
C PRO A 49 -20.98 14.00 -11.78
N ILE A 50 -21.90 14.93 -12.10
CA ILE A 50 -23.05 15.25 -11.24
C ILE A 50 -23.98 14.04 -11.12
N SER A 51 -24.33 13.40 -12.24
CA SER A 51 -25.19 12.22 -12.24
C SER A 51 -24.56 11.07 -11.46
N ASP A 52 -23.28 10.79 -11.71
CA ASP A 52 -22.54 9.74 -11.00
C ASP A 52 -22.46 10.03 -9.50
N ARG A 53 -22.28 11.29 -9.09
CA ARG A 53 -22.31 11.70 -7.68
C ARG A 53 -23.66 11.44 -7.02
N LEU A 54 -24.76 11.77 -7.70
CA LEU A 54 -26.11 11.52 -7.18
C LEU A 54 -26.40 10.03 -7.06
N ASP A 55 -25.98 9.24 -8.03
CA ASP A 55 -26.06 7.78 -7.97
C ASP A 55 -25.23 7.21 -6.80
N TYR A 56 -24.01 7.70 -6.63
CA TYR A 56 -23.08 7.23 -5.60
C TYR A 56 -23.60 7.50 -4.18
N PHE A 57 -24.17 8.67 -3.91
CA PHE A 57 -24.60 9.06 -2.56
C PHE A 57 -26.09 8.91 -2.26
N TRP A 58 -26.99 9.16 -3.23
CA TRP A 58 -28.44 9.24 -2.98
C TRP A 58 -29.25 8.10 -3.60
N PHE A 59 -29.05 7.81 -4.89
CA PHE A 59 -29.97 6.91 -5.60
C PHE A 59 -29.58 5.42 -5.52
N GLN A 60 -28.29 5.10 -5.46
CA GLN A 60 -27.82 3.71 -5.50
C GLN A 60 -27.02 3.34 -4.26
N GLY A 61 -26.14 4.24 -3.81
CA GLY A 61 -25.12 3.95 -2.80
C GLY A 61 -23.85 3.33 -3.42
N PRO A 62 -22.70 3.38 -2.71
CA PRO A 62 -21.39 3.01 -3.27
C PRO A 62 -21.33 1.57 -3.80
N GLU A 63 -21.86 0.60 -3.05
CA GLU A 63 -21.77 -0.81 -3.41
C GLU A 63 -22.54 -1.10 -4.73
N LYS A 64 -23.79 -0.65 -4.81
CA LYS A 64 -24.63 -0.85 -6.01
C LYS A 64 -24.10 -0.05 -7.19
N PHE A 65 -23.56 1.14 -6.95
CA PHE A 65 -22.94 1.99 -7.96
C PHE A 65 -21.85 1.24 -8.74
N PHE A 66 -20.94 0.56 -8.04
CA PHE A 66 -19.88 -0.22 -8.67
C PHE A 66 -20.40 -1.55 -9.23
N ARG A 67 -21.22 -2.29 -8.48
CA ARG A 67 -21.76 -3.60 -8.90
C ARG A 67 -22.52 -3.52 -10.23
N LYS A 68 -23.39 -2.51 -10.40
CA LYS A 68 -24.11 -2.28 -11.67
C LYS A 68 -23.19 -1.99 -12.85
N ARG A 69 -22.06 -1.30 -12.62
CA ARG A 69 -21.08 -1.00 -13.68
C ARG A 69 -20.26 -2.23 -14.05
N ILE A 70 -19.92 -3.09 -13.09
CA ILE A 70 -19.32 -4.40 -13.36
C ILE A 70 -20.26 -5.22 -14.25
N GLU A 71 -21.54 -5.28 -13.92
CA GLU A 71 -22.55 -6.03 -14.68
C GLU A 71 -22.78 -5.46 -16.08
N LYS A 72 -22.77 -4.13 -16.22
CA LYS A 72 -22.95 -3.41 -17.49
C LYS A 72 -21.77 -3.62 -18.44
N TYR A 73 -20.54 -3.50 -17.94
CA TYR A 73 -19.33 -3.56 -18.77
C TYR A 73 -18.71 -4.96 -18.85
N LYS A 74 -19.22 -5.92 -18.05
CA LYS A 74 -18.65 -7.27 -17.90
C LYS A 74 -17.15 -7.22 -17.58
N SER A 75 -16.75 -6.25 -16.76
CA SER A 75 -15.36 -5.97 -16.39
C SER A 75 -15.28 -5.46 -14.96
N THR A 76 -14.27 -5.88 -14.22
CA THR A 76 -13.90 -5.36 -12.89
C THR A 76 -13.03 -4.10 -12.96
N VAL A 77 -12.55 -3.77 -14.16
CA VAL A 77 -11.77 -2.55 -14.44
C VAL A 77 -12.54 -1.70 -15.45
N PHE A 78 -12.89 -0.47 -15.10
CA PHE A 78 -13.66 0.42 -15.97
C PHE A 78 -13.49 1.91 -15.61
N ARG A 79 -13.76 2.78 -16.58
CA ARG A 79 -13.79 4.24 -16.40
C ARG A 79 -15.11 4.69 -15.78
N THR A 80 -15.04 5.54 -14.78
CA THR A 80 -16.21 6.14 -14.12
C THR A 80 -15.82 7.45 -13.44
N ASN A 81 -16.79 8.27 -13.06
CA ASN A 81 -16.55 9.39 -12.15
C ASN A 81 -16.73 8.92 -10.70
N VAL A 82 -15.91 9.40 -9.76
CA VAL A 82 -16.05 9.17 -8.32
C VAL A 82 -16.02 10.52 -7.59
N PRO A 83 -16.84 10.72 -6.53
CA PRO A 83 -16.78 11.93 -5.73
C PRO A 83 -15.45 12.05 -4.95
N PRO A 84 -14.94 13.25 -4.62
CA PRO A 84 -15.58 14.55 -4.75
C PRO A 84 -15.64 15.10 -6.18
N SER A 85 -16.67 15.88 -6.46
CA SER A 85 -16.87 16.52 -7.78
C SER A 85 -17.62 17.85 -7.62
N PHE A 86 -17.86 18.55 -8.72
CA PHE A 86 -18.79 19.69 -8.81
C PHE A 86 -20.14 19.36 -8.14
N PRO A 87 -20.90 20.34 -7.57
CA PRO A 87 -20.76 21.80 -7.60
C PRO A 87 -19.77 22.43 -6.61
N PHE A 88 -19.32 21.69 -5.60
CA PHE A 88 -18.57 22.27 -4.49
C PHE A 88 -17.04 22.22 -4.66
N PHE A 89 -16.55 21.37 -5.58
CA PHE A 89 -15.13 21.19 -5.84
C PHE A 89 -14.84 21.50 -7.31
N ARG A 90 -14.37 22.71 -7.59
CA ARG A 90 -14.12 23.20 -8.97
C ARG A 90 -12.75 22.81 -9.53
N ASN A 91 -11.79 22.56 -8.65
CA ASN A 91 -10.40 22.23 -8.99
C ASN A 91 -10.08 20.76 -8.67
N VAL A 92 -11.03 19.86 -8.96
CA VAL A 92 -10.90 18.42 -8.74
C VAL A 92 -11.33 17.70 -10.01
N ASN A 93 -10.52 16.74 -10.44
CA ASN A 93 -10.80 15.83 -11.53
C ASN A 93 -11.52 14.57 -10.99
N PRO A 94 -12.81 14.38 -11.30
CA PRO A 94 -13.57 13.23 -10.81
C PRO A 94 -13.31 11.94 -11.60
N ASN A 95 -12.58 12.03 -12.73
CA ASN A 95 -12.41 10.94 -13.68
C ASN A 95 -11.41 9.91 -13.14
N VAL A 96 -11.86 8.67 -12.94
CA VAL A 96 -10.99 7.58 -12.47
C VAL A 96 -11.13 6.32 -13.33
N VAL A 97 -10.14 5.44 -13.22
CA VAL A 97 -10.25 4.03 -13.61
C VAL A 97 -10.47 3.23 -12.33
N ALA A 98 -11.67 2.69 -12.16
CA ALA A 98 -11.98 1.82 -11.04
C ALA A 98 -11.33 0.45 -11.25
N VAL A 99 -10.79 -0.10 -10.18
CA VAL A 99 -10.04 -1.36 -10.14
C VAL A 99 -10.61 -2.19 -9.00
N LEU A 100 -11.46 -3.17 -9.31
CA LEU A 100 -12.35 -3.83 -8.34
C LEU A 100 -12.13 -5.35 -8.20
N ASP A 101 -10.98 -5.85 -8.63
CA ASP A 101 -10.55 -7.24 -8.39
C ASP A 101 -9.17 -7.28 -7.73
N THR A 102 -8.88 -8.36 -6.99
CA THR A 102 -7.65 -8.47 -6.20
C THR A 102 -6.38 -8.40 -7.03
N LYS A 103 -6.38 -8.97 -8.25
CA LYS A 103 -5.20 -9.03 -9.10
C LYS A 103 -4.83 -7.64 -9.63
N SER A 104 -5.82 -6.91 -10.12
CA SER A 104 -5.60 -5.55 -10.60
C SER A 104 -5.36 -4.56 -9.45
N PHE A 105 -6.01 -4.75 -8.30
CA PHE A 105 -5.84 -3.89 -7.12
C PHE A 105 -4.43 -3.96 -6.52
N ALA A 106 -3.76 -5.11 -6.59
CA ALA A 106 -2.39 -5.26 -6.09
C ALA A 106 -1.40 -4.26 -6.72
N HIS A 107 -1.63 -3.83 -7.97
CA HIS A 107 -0.81 -2.82 -8.64
C HIS A 107 -0.86 -1.44 -7.98
N LEU A 108 -1.88 -1.15 -7.16
CA LEU A 108 -1.94 0.12 -6.41
C LEU A 108 -0.88 0.22 -5.31
N PHE A 109 -0.20 -0.87 -4.95
CA PHE A 109 0.86 -0.89 -3.94
C PHE A 109 2.27 -0.83 -4.54
N ASP A 110 2.38 -0.85 -5.86
CA ASP A 110 3.66 -0.77 -6.55
C ASP A 110 4.04 0.70 -6.79
N MET A 111 5.08 1.14 -6.09
CA MET A 111 5.54 2.53 -6.08
C MET A 111 6.34 2.90 -7.34
N GLU A 112 6.70 1.94 -8.19
CA GLU A 112 7.34 2.23 -9.49
C GLU A 112 6.31 2.66 -10.55
N ILE A 113 5.03 2.29 -10.36
CA ILE A 113 3.95 2.55 -11.32
C ILE A 113 2.89 3.52 -10.81
N VAL A 114 2.76 3.73 -9.49
CA VAL A 114 1.77 4.61 -8.89
C VAL A 114 2.42 5.63 -7.96
N GLU A 115 2.21 6.90 -8.26
CA GLU A 115 2.54 8.02 -7.36
C GLU A 115 1.48 8.18 -6.26
N LYS A 116 1.90 8.37 -5.01
CA LYS A 116 1.03 8.55 -3.83
C LYS A 116 1.02 9.96 -3.27
N ARG A 117 1.65 10.91 -3.97
CA ARG A 117 1.62 12.34 -3.63
C ARG A 117 0.18 12.86 -3.69
N ASN A 118 -0.29 13.48 -2.62
CA ASN A 118 -1.55 14.24 -2.60
C ASN A 118 -2.85 13.46 -2.92
N VAL A 119 -2.86 12.12 -2.85
CA VAL A 119 -4.02 11.31 -3.28
C VAL A 119 -4.81 10.60 -2.17
N LEU A 120 -4.56 10.92 -0.90
CA LEU A 120 -5.17 10.23 0.25
C LEU A 120 -6.70 10.13 0.18
N VAL A 121 -7.36 11.19 -0.29
CA VAL A 121 -8.82 11.26 -0.44
C VAL A 121 -9.24 11.42 -1.91
N GLY A 122 -8.43 10.92 -2.82
CA GLY A 122 -8.58 11.11 -4.28
C GLY A 122 -7.91 12.40 -4.75
N ASP A 123 -8.38 12.96 -5.87
CA ASP A 123 -7.82 14.19 -6.49
C ASP A 123 -8.20 15.48 -5.73
N PHE A 124 -8.49 15.37 -4.44
CA PHE A 124 -8.79 16.50 -3.57
C PHE A 124 -7.78 16.54 -2.42
N VAL A 125 -7.20 17.71 -2.20
CA VAL A 125 -6.29 17.96 -1.08
C VAL A 125 -6.92 19.03 -0.19
N PRO A 126 -7.20 18.74 1.10
CA PRO A 126 -7.61 19.75 2.06
C PRO A 126 -6.56 20.85 2.20
N SER A 127 -7.00 22.06 2.57
CA SER A 127 -6.07 23.16 2.83
C SER A 127 -5.08 22.81 3.94
N VAL A 128 -3.79 23.07 3.71
CA VAL A 128 -2.72 22.90 4.71
C VAL A 128 -2.89 23.79 5.95
N LYS A 129 -3.77 24.80 5.88
CA LYS A 129 -4.14 25.61 7.04
C LYS A 129 -4.78 24.79 8.16
N PHE A 130 -5.42 23.67 7.82
CA PHE A 130 -5.97 22.75 8.82
C PHE A 130 -4.91 21.87 9.49
N THR A 131 -3.68 21.88 8.99
CA THR A 131 -2.56 21.05 9.44
C THR A 131 -1.33 21.90 9.78
N GLY A 132 -1.53 23.17 10.15
CA GLY A 132 -0.45 24.07 10.59
C GLY A 132 0.50 24.49 9.46
N ASP A 133 -0.02 24.66 8.25
CA ASP A 133 0.74 25.00 7.03
C ASP A 133 1.77 23.93 6.62
N VAL A 134 1.61 22.71 7.11
CA VAL A 134 2.43 21.54 6.77
C VAL A 134 1.60 20.52 6.03
N ARG A 135 2.18 19.89 5.01
CA ARG A 135 1.59 18.73 4.35
C ARG A 135 1.94 17.46 5.15
N VAL A 136 0.93 16.86 5.76
CA VAL A 136 1.10 15.69 6.62
C VAL A 136 1.59 14.47 5.83
N CYS A 137 2.26 13.54 6.53
CA CYS A 137 2.88 12.34 5.97
C CYS A 137 1.96 11.54 5.03
N ALA A 138 0.66 11.46 5.34
CA ALA A 138 -0.31 10.73 4.53
C ALA A 138 -0.56 11.30 3.11
N TYR A 139 -0.10 12.53 2.83
CA TYR A 139 -0.14 13.13 1.49
C TYR A 139 1.25 13.18 0.81
N LEU A 140 2.29 12.66 1.46
CA LEU A 140 3.65 12.62 0.92
C LEU A 140 3.87 11.32 0.16
N ASP A 141 4.57 11.40 -0.97
CA ASP A 141 5.01 10.21 -1.69
C ASP A 141 6.24 9.57 -1.02
N THR A 142 6.48 8.27 -1.23
CA THR A 142 7.66 7.58 -0.68
C THR A 142 8.99 8.11 -1.21
N SER A 143 8.98 8.78 -2.37
CA SER A 143 10.15 9.48 -2.91
C SER A 143 10.50 10.77 -2.14
N GLU A 144 9.60 11.29 -1.31
CA GLU A 144 9.83 12.50 -0.54
C GLU A 144 10.53 12.17 0.80
N PRO A 145 11.68 12.80 1.13
CA PRO A 145 12.44 12.46 2.33
C PRO A 145 11.71 12.75 3.65
N GLU A 146 10.70 13.62 3.60
CA GLU A 146 9.82 13.92 4.73
C GLU A 146 8.87 12.75 5.06
N HIS A 147 8.53 11.92 4.07
CA HIS A 147 7.68 10.73 4.27
C HIS A 147 8.37 9.73 5.21
N SER A 148 9.63 9.37 4.94
CA SER A 148 10.39 8.44 5.78
C SER A 148 10.50 8.95 7.22
N LYS A 149 10.82 10.23 7.40
CA LYS A 149 10.92 10.85 8.74
C LYS A 149 9.58 10.80 9.49
N GLY A 150 8.48 11.13 8.82
CA GLY A 150 7.14 11.09 9.43
C GLY A 150 6.72 9.67 9.82
N LEU A 151 7.06 8.68 8.99
CA LEU A 151 6.80 7.28 9.27
C LEU A 151 7.63 6.78 10.46
N ASP A 152 8.94 7.06 10.50
CA ASP A 152 9.84 6.63 11.58
C ASP A 152 9.34 7.11 12.95
N ILE A 153 8.96 8.39 13.05
CA ILE A 153 8.40 8.96 14.29
C ILE A 153 7.13 8.21 14.72
N THR A 154 6.27 7.86 13.77
CA THR A 154 5.02 7.15 14.06
C THR A 154 5.29 5.75 14.59
N LEU A 155 6.25 5.03 13.99
CA LEU A 155 6.66 3.68 14.41
C LEU A 155 7.34 3.70 15.78
N ASP A 156 8.22 4.66 16.04
CA ASP A 156 8.90 4.81 17.34
C ASP A 156 7.90 5.05 18.48
N LEU A 157 6.85 5.85 18.23
CA LEU A 157 5.79 6.08 19.20
C LEU A 157 4.99 4.80 19.48
N GLU A 158 4.67 4.02 18.46
CA GLU A 158 3.94 2.75 18.62
C GLU A 158 4.76 1.73 19.40
N VAL A 159 6.04 1.59 19.09
CA VAL A 159 6.97 0.71 19.81
C VAL A 159 7.17 1.18 21.25
N GLY A 160 7.31 2.48 21.48
CA GLY A 160 7.44 3.06 22.82
C GLY A 160 6.23 2.75 23.71
N VAL A 161 5.02 2.98 23.20
CA VAL A 161 3.76 2.67 23.91
C VAL A 161 3.63 1.17 24.17
N SER A 162 3.91 0.33 23.17
CA SER A 162 3.87 -1.13 23.31
C SER A 162 4.87 -1.62 24.35
N GLY A 163 6.09 -1.10 24.33
CA GLY A 163 7.15 -1.44 25.28
C GLY A 163 6.80 -1.08 26.72
N GLU A 164 6.23 0.10 26.96
CA GLU A 164 5.79 0.52 28.29
C GLU A 164 4.63 -0.35 28.81
N VAL A 165 3.66 -0.67 27.96
CA VAL A 165 2.53 -1.56 28.31
C VAL A 165 3.01 -2.99 28.58
N ILE A 166 3.94 -3.52 27.77
CA ILE A 166 4.53 -4.84 27.98
C ILE A 166 5.34 -4.85 29.28
N PHE A 167 6.16 -3.83 29.52
CA PHE A 167 6.95 -3.72 30.75
C PHE A 167 6.07 -3.68 31.99
N LEU A 168 5.00 -2.87 32.00
CA LEU A 168 4.05 -2.82 33.12
C LEU A 168 3.33 -4.16 33.33
N ARG A 169 2.97 -4.87 32.26
CA ARG A 169 2.37 -6.21 32.34
C ARG A 169 3.34 -7.26 32.89
N VAL A 170 4.59 -7.27 32.43
CA VAL A 170 5.64 -8.17 32.92
C VAL A 170 6.01 -7.86 34.37
N LEU A 171 6.17 -6.58 34.72
CA LEU A 171 6.44 -6.14 36.08
C LEU A 171 5.30 -6.54 37.03
N LYS A 172 4.04 -6.39 36.61
CA LYS A 172 2.88 -6.89 37.36
C LYS A 172 2.94 -8.40 37.56
N MET A 173 3.25 -9.19 36.53
CA MET A 173 3.38 -10.64 36.66
C MET A 173 4.49 -11.04 37.63
N VAL A 174 5.67 -10.40 37.53
CA VAL A 174 6.80 -10.66 38.42
C VAL A 174 6.47 -10.28 39.87
N LEU A 175 5.79 -9.16 40.10
CA LEU A 175 5.40 -8.72 41.44
C LEU A 175 4.26 -9.55 42.04
N LEU A 176 3.33 -10.05 41.22
CA LEU A 176 2.30 -11.01 41.64
C LEU A 176 2.89 -12.38 42.00
N GLN A 177 3.82 -12.91 41.19
CA GLN A 177 4.52 -14.17 41.50
C GLN A 177 5.36 -14.09 42.77
N ARG A 178 5.88 -12.90 43.09
CA ARG A 178 6.64 -12.66 44.33
C ARG A 178 5.76 -12.40 45.56
N GLY A 179 4.44 -12.49 45.44
CA GLY A 179 3.48 -12.33 46.54
C GLY A 179 3.49 -10.94 47.18
N LYS A 180 4.07 -9.92 46.52
CA LYS A 180 4.38 -8.62 47.14
C LYS A 180 3.35 -7.51 46.91
N LEU A 181 2.25 -7.75 46.19
CA LEU A 181 1.30 -6.67 45.89
C LEU A 181 -0.18 -7.10 45.96
N LYS A 182 -0.85 -6.70 47.04
CA LYS A 182 -2.26 -6.28 47.02
C LYS A 182 -2.29 -4.77 46.81
N LEU A 183 -2.20 -4.31 45.57
CA LEU A 183 -2.55 -2.93 45.23
C LEU A 183 -3.91 -2.96 44.53
N ASN A 184 -4.93 -2.44 45.21
CA ASN A 184 -6.16 -1.99 44.57
C ASN A 184 -5.79 -0.79 43.70
N PHE A 185 -5.98 -0.92 42.40
CA PHE A 185 -5.98 0.24 41.51
C PHE A 185 -7.41 0.51 41.04
N PRO A 186 -7.82 1.80 40.98
CA PRO A 186 -9.07 2.18 40.36
C PRO A 186 -9.01 1.86 38.86
N ASP A 187 -10.17 1.57 38.30
CA ASP A 187 -10.39 1.17 36.92
C ASP A 187 -9.71 2.15 35.97
N LEU A 188 -8.63 1.70 35.32
CA LEU A 188 -7.87 2.47 34.33
C LEU A 188 -8.62 2.44 33.00
N SER A 189 -9.85 2.95 33.04
CA SER A 189 -10.56 3.44 31.87
C SER A 189 -9.82 4.67 31.38
N LEU A 190 -9.10 4.50 30.27
CA LEU A 190 -8.50 5.60 29.53
C LEU A 190 -9.60 6.64 29.24
N PRO A 191 -9.41 7.93 29.54
CA PRO A 191 -10.24 8.94 28.91
C PRO A 191 -9.78 9.03 27.44
N PHE A 192 -10.49 8.34 26.56
CA PHE A 192 -10.58 8.78 25.17
C PHE A 192 -11.29 10.14 25.20
N HIS A 193 -10.52 11.22 25.30
CA HIS A 193 -11.01 12.54 24.93
C HIS A 193 -10.88 12.67 23.41
N ALA A 194 -12.04 12.71 22.77
CA ALA A 194 -12.22 13.24 21.42
C ALA A 194 -12.01 14.76 21.41
#